data_AF-A0A2M8IT27-F1
#
_entry.id   AF-A0A2M8IT27-F1
#
_cell.length_a   1.000
_cell.length_b   1.000
_cell.length_c   1.000
_cell.angle_alpha   90.00
_cell.angle_beta   90.00
_cell.angle_gamma   90.00
#
_symmetry.space_group_name_H-M   'P 1'
#
loop_
_entity.id
_entity.type
_entity.pdbx_description
1 polymer ?
#
loop_
_entity_poly.entity_id
_entity_poly.type
_entity_poly.pdbx_seq_one_letter_code
_entity_poly.pdbx_strand_id
1 'polypeptide(L)'
;SAVATAPDRLGPAGGGERVMFIRTGDLEERRLGLACALQDLGPATITIVEQAQATRHLQERCTTPDGGEIVNDYWTDARQGLVWQSRQWAGPHIGYLRIRRLTTG
;
A
#
# COMPACT_ATOMS: atom_id res chain seq x y z
N SER A 1 8.91 -9.73 -14.05
CA SER A 1 9.80 -8.54 -14.03
C SER A 1 10.20 -8.21 -12.61
N ALA A 2 11.41 -7.71 -12.36
CA ALA A 2 11.94 -7.53 -11.00
C ALA A 2 11.24 -6.39 -10.25
N VAL A 3 10.73 -6.66 -9.04
CA VAL A 3 10.30 -5.63 -8.09
C VAL A 3 11.55 -4.98 -7.52
N ALA A 4 11.75 -3.69 -7.82
CA ALA A 4 12.80 -2.92 -7.17
C ALA A 4 12.40 -2.65 -5.71
N THR A 5 12.92 -3.45 -4.78
CA THR A 5 12.88 -3.11 -3.36
C THR A 5 14.00 -2.10 -3.09
N ALA A 6 13.65 -0.85 -2.76
CA ALA A 6 14.61 0.08 -2.20
C ALA A 6 14.79 -0.27 -0.71
N PRO A 7 15.97 -0.76 -0.28
CA PRO A 7 16.17 -1.31 1.07
C PRO A 7 16.07 -0.27 2.20
N ASP A 8 15.91 1.01 1.88
CA ASP A 8 15.96 2.13 2.83
C ASP A 8 14.72 3.04 2.76
N ARG A 9 13.58 2.53 2.26
CA ARG A 9 12.30 3.26 2.24
C ARG A 9 11.20 2.46 2.91
N LEU A 10 10.59 3.03 3.93
CA LEU A 10 9.46 2.43 4.66
C LEU A 10 8.11 2.61 3.93
N GLY A 11 8.03 2.24 2.65
CA GLY A 11 6.82 2.37 1.82
C GLY A 11 7.00 1.75 0.43
N PRO A 12 5.97 1.74 -0.43
CA PRO A 12 6.10 1.22 -1.78
C PRO A 12 7.13 2.03 -2.59
N ALA A 13 8.09 1.32 -3.21
CA ALA A 13 9.23 1.94 -3.90
C ALA A 13 8.96 2.25 -5.39
N GLY A 14 7.91 1.67 -6.00
CA GLY A 14 7.54 1.83 -7.40
C GLY A 14 6.43 0.85 -7.84
N GLY A 15 5.98 0.95 -9.10
CA GLY A 15 5.06 -0.02 -9.73
C GLY A 15 5.78 -1.28 -10.23
N GLY A 16 5.03 -2.31 -10.62
CA GLY A 16 5.55 -3.58 -11.11
C GLY A 16 4.64 -4.78 -10.86
N GLU A 17 5.18 -5.98 -11.06
CA GLU A 17 4.52 -7.23 -10.71
C GLU A 17 4.55 -7.39 -9.18
N ARG A 18 3.39 -7.50 -8.52
CA ARG A 18 3.29 -7.74 -7.08
C ARG A 18 2.68 -9.11 -6.84
N VAL A 19 3.21 -9.84 -5.86
CA VAL A 19 2.63 -11.12 -5.42
C VAL A 19 2.08 -10.95 -4.02
N MET A 20 0.81 -11.32 -3.82
CA MET A 20 0.17 -11.43 -2.51
C MET A 20 -0.13 -12.89 -2.22
N PHE A 21 0.16 -13.32 -1.00
CA PHE A 21 -0.31 -14.58 -0.46
C PHE A 21 -1.57 -14.28 0.36
N ILE A 22 -2.72 -14.77 -0.10
CA ILE A 22 -4.01 -14.54 0.53
C ILE A 22 -4.49 -15.83 1.17
N ARG A 23 -5.08 -15.75 2.36
CA ARG A 23 -5.80 -16.90 2.91
C ARG A 23 -7.21 -16.92 2.36
N THR A 24 -7.60 -18.05 1.79
CA THR A 24 -9.00 -18.31 1.46
C THR A 24 -9.70 -18.91 2.67
N GLY A 25 -11.03 -18.77 2.73
CA GLY A 25 -11.86 -19.20 3.88
C GLY A 25 -11.81 -20.70 4.20
N ASP A 26 -11.08 -21.48 3.39
CA ASP A 26 -10.74 -22.90 3.54
C ASP A 26 -9.40 -23.13 4.26
N LEU A 27 -8.78 -22.07 4.81
CA LEU A 27 -7.44 -22.07 5.43
C LEU A 27 -6.28 -22.31 4.46
N GLU A 28 -6.54 -22.38 3.15
CA GLU A 28 -5.48 -22.47 2.16
C GLU A 28 -4.86 -21.09 1.87
N GLU A 29 -3.56 -21.08 1.63
CA GLU A 29 -2.85 -19.92 1.13
C GLU A 29 -2.83 -19.96 -0.40
N ARG A 30 -3.33 -18.90 -1.05
CA ARG A 30 -3.32 -18.75 -2.50
C ARG A 30 -2.40 -17.61 -2.91
N ARG A 31 -1.60 -17.88 -3.95
CA ARG A 31 -0.74 -16.89 -4.59
C ARG A 31 -1.55 -16.07 -5.61
N LEU A 32 -1.66 -14.77 -5.38
CA LEU A 32 -2.27 -13.81 -6.29
C LEU A 32 -1.20 -12.92 -6.91
N GLY A 33 -1.03 -13.01 -8.23
CA GLY A 33 -0.19 -12.08 -9.01
C GLY A 33 -0.98 -10.83 -9.38
N LEU A 34 -0.35 -9.66 -9.30
CA LEU A 34 -0.95 -8.36 -9.57
C LEU A 34 -0.03 -7.55 -10.49
N ALA A 35 -0.62 -6.83 -11.45
CA ALA A 35 0.11 -5.84 -12.25
C ALA A 35 -0.20 -4.44 -11.70
N CYS A 36 0.79 -3.79 -11.07
CA CYS A 36 0.58 -2.56 -10.32
C CYS A 36 1.30 -1.35 -10.93
N ALA A 37 0.66 -0.19 -10.87
CA ALA A 37 1.26 1.11 -11.15
C ALA A 37 1.16 2.00 -9.91
N LEU A 38 2.25 2.67 -9.56
CA LEU A 38 2.31 3.60 -8.44
C LEU A 38 2.34 5.04 -8.97
N GLN A 39 1.45 5.88 -8.47
CA GLN A 39 1.36 7.30 -8.79
C GLN A 39 1.53 8.13 -7.52
N ASP A 40 2.38 9.16 -7.59
CA ASP A 40 2.46 10.19 -6.56
C ASP A 40 1.42 11.28 -6.86
N LEU A 41 0.45 11.46 -5.96
CA LEU A 41 -0.64 12.44 -6.05
C LEU A 41 -0.28 13.79 -5.43
N GLY A 42 0.93 13.93 -4.88
CA GLY A 42 1.44 15.18 -4.35
C GLY A 42 1.43 15.27 -2.82
N PRO A 43 1.71 16.48 -2.28
CA PRO A 43 1.69 16.73 -0.84
C PRO A 43 0.29 16.58 -0.27
N ALA A 44 0.18 16.00 0.92
CA ALA A 44 -1.05 15.92 1.70
C ALA A 44 -0.76 16.10 3.19
N THR A 45 -1.62 16.82 3.90
CA THR A 45 -1.58 16.91 5.36
C THR A 45 -2.66 16.00 5.94
N ILE A 46 -2.28 15.10 6.84
CA ILE A 46 -3.20 14.22 7.55
C ILE A 46 -3.12 14.46 9.05
N THR A 47 -4.22 14.19 9.76
CA THR A 47 -4.25 14.29 11.22
C THR A 47 -4.11 12.91 11.85
N ILE A 48 -3.11 12.75 12.71
CA ILE A 48 -2.86 11.55 13.50
C ILE A 48 -2.85 11.97 14.97
N VAL A 49 -3.83 11.49 15.75
CA VAL A 49 -3.99 11.83 17.18
C VAL A 49 -3.81 13.35 17.41
N GLU A 50 -4.66 14.14 16.72
CA GLU A 50 -4.68 15.60 16.80
C GLU A 50 -3.44 16.33 16.27
N GLN A 51 -2.40 15.60 15.84
CA GLN A 51 -1.19 16.17 15.26
C GLN A 51 -1.24 16.15 13.74
N ALA A 52 -0.91 17.28 13.11
CA ALA A 52 -0.78 17.38 11.67
C ALA A 52 0.55 16.75 11.21
N GLN A 53 0.46 15.77 10.31
CA GLN A 53 1.59 15.13 9.65
C GLN A 53 1.67 15.57 8.19
N ALA A 54 2.82 16.12 7.80
CA ALA A 54 3.11 16.43 6.40
C ALA A 54 3.52 15.16 5.66
N THR A 55 2.78 14.80 4.62
CA THR A 55 2.95 13.55 3.88
C THR A 55 2.96 13.76 2.37
N ARG A 56 3.36 12.72 1.63
CA ARG A 56 3.07 12.53 0.20
C ARG A 56 1.98 11.47 0.10
N HIS A 57 0.98 11.71 -0.75
CA HIS A 57 -0.07 10.73 -1.02
C HIS A 57 0.30 9.93 -2.26
N LEU A 58 0.57 8.65 -2.08
CA LEU A 58 0.82 7.71 -3.16
C LEU A 58 -0.43 6.84 -3.37
N GLN A 59 -0.80 6.61 -4.62
CA GLN A 59 -1.85 5.69 -5.01
C GLN A 59 -1.28 4.57 -5.87
N GLU A 60 -1.53 3.33 -5.45
CA GLU A 60 -1.17 2.13 -6.19
C GLU A 60 -2.44 1.53 -6.81
N ARG A 61 -2.44 1.38 -8.13
CA ARG A 61 -3.52 0.71 -8.87
C ARG A 61 -3.00 -0.61 -9.39
N CYS A 62 -3.66 -1.70 -9.02
CA CYS A 62 -3.29 -3.05 -9.38
C CYS A 62 -4.41 -3.72 -10.16
N THR A 63 -4.06 -4.42 -11.23
CA THR A 63 -4.98 -5.29 -11.98
C THR A 63 -4.73 -6.75 -11.60
N THR A 64 -5.78 -7.50 -11.33
CA THR A 64 -5.73 -8.95 -11.08
C THR A 64 -5.75 -9.74 -12.40
N PRO A 65 -5.40 -11.04 -12.41
CA PRO A 65 -5.36 -11.82 -13.65
C PRO A 65 -6.73 -12.01 -14.31
N ASP A 66 -7.81 -11.93 -13.52
CA ASP A 66 -9.21 -11.96 -13.97
C ASP A 66 -9.77 -10.58 -14.34
N GLY A 67 -8.94 -9.52 -14.34
CA GLY A 67 -9.33 -8.18 -14.79
C GLY A 67 -9.96 -7.29 -13.72
N GLY A 68 -9.96 -7.70 -12.46
CA GLY A 68 -10.37 -6.86 -11.32
C GLY A 68 -9.36 -5.76 -11.01
N GLU A 69 -9.84 -4.66 -10.43
CA GLU A 69 -9.02 -3.52 -10.01
C GLU A 69 -8.92 -3.42 -8.48
N ILE A 70 -7.72 -3.20 -7.98
CA ILE A 70 -7.41 -2.93 -6.58
C ILE A 70 -6.72 -1.56 -6.52
N VAL A 71 -7.20 -0.68 -5.64
CA VAL A 71 -6.65 0.67 -5.45
C VAL A 71 -6.25 0.86 -4.00
N ASN A 72 -4.94 0.94 -3.75
CA ASN A 72 -4.37 1.18 -2.44
C ASN A 72 -3.88 2.63 -2.32
N ASP A 73 -4.11 3.24 -1.16
CA ASP A 73 -3.65 4.59 -0.85
C ASP A 73 -2.66 4.55 0.31
N TYR A 74 -1.57 5.30 0.17
CA TYR A 74 -0.50 5.39 1.15
C TYR A 74 -0.16 6.86 1.40
N TRP A 75 -0.09 7.25 2.66
CA TRP A 75 0.41 8.57 3.07
C TRP A 75 1.78 8.37 3.69
N THR A 76 2.82 8.69 2.93
CA THR A 76 4.21 8.50 3.35
C THR A 76 4.81 9.80 3.84
N ASP A 77 5.79 9.77 4.74
CA ASP A 77 6.63 10.95 4.95
C ASP A 77 7.33 11.37 3.65
N ALA A 78 7.89 12.58 3.64
CA ALA A 78 8.57 13.12 2.46
C ALA A 78 10.05 12.71 2.31
N ARG A 79 10.67 12.03 3.29
CA ARG A 79 12.14 11.88 3.38
C ARG A 79 12.65 10.44 3.56
N GLN A 80 11.95 9.61 4.33
CA GLN A 80 12.33 8.24 4.74
C GLN A 80 11.31 7.20 4.24
N GLY A 81 10.25 7.65 3.56
CA GLY A 81 9.24 6.80 2.94
C GLY A 81 8.23 6.22 3.94
N LEU A 82 8.32 6.56 5.23
CA LEU A 82 7.47 5.99 6.28
C LEU A 82 5.98 6.15 5.99
N VAL A 83 5.23 5.06 5.93
CA VAL A 83 3.76 5.08 5.85
C VAL A 83 3.14 5.47 7.20
N TRP A 84 2.59 6.68 7.28
CA TRP A 84 1.79 7.16 8.41
C TRP A 84 0.37 6.59 8.41
N GLN A 85 -0.21 6.46 7.22
CA GLN A 85 -1.53 5.90 7.03
C GLN A 85 -1.56 5.08 5.74
N SER A 86 -2.32 3.99 5.73
CA SER A 86 -2.69 3.29 4.49
C SER A 86 -4.17 2.95 4.46
N ARG A 87 -4.72 2.88 3.25
CA ARG A 87 -5.93 2.12 2.92
C ARG A 87 -5.51 1.08 1.90
N GLN A 88 -5.50 -0.20 2.27
CA GLN A 88 -5.01 -1.25 1.39
C GLN A 88 -5.91 -2.47 1.39
N TRP A 89 -6.04 -3.11 0.24
CA TRP A 89 -6.76 -4.35 0.10
C TRP A 89 -5.97 -5.50 0.74
N ALA A 90 -6.64 -6.29 1.56
CA ALA A 90 -6.07 -7.35 2.37
C ALA A 90 -6.66 -8.73 2.02
N GLY A 91 -7.21 -8.89 0.81
CA GLY A 91 -7.83 -10.13 0.35
C GLY A 91 -9.35 -10.03 0.21
N PRO A 92 -9.97 -11.02 -0.45
CA PRO A 92 -11.39 -11.01 -0.76
C PRO A 92 -12.28 -11.13 0.47
N HIS A 93 -11.80 -11.74 1.56
CA HIS A 93 -12.56 -11.92 2.80
C HIS A 93 -12.47 -10.72 3.75
N ILE A 94 -11.32 -10.04 3.79
CA ILE A 94 -11.08 -8.90 4.68
C ILE A 94 -11.47 -7.58 3.99
N GLY A 95 -11.29 -7.49 2.68
CA GLY A 95 -11.49 -6.26 1.92
C GLY A 95 -10.41 -5.23 2.24
N TYR A 96 -10.80 -3.96 2.36
CA TYR A 96 -9.87 -2.87 2.63
C TYR A 96 -9.65 -2.65 4.12
N LEU A 97 -8.38 -2.63 4.52
CA LEU A 97 -7.95 -2.22 5.85
C LEU A 97 -7.45 -0.79 5.83
N ARG A 98 -7.74 -0.05 6.90
CA ARG A 98 -7.13 1.24 7.18
C ARG A 98 -6.20 1.14 8.37
N ILE A 99 -4.93 1.44 8.16
CA ILE A 99 -3.89 1.36 9.19
C ILE A 99 -3.37 2.77 9.44
N ARG A 100 -3.15 3.12 10.71
CA ARG A 100 -2.55 4.40 11.12
C ARG A 100 -1.44 4.14 12.10
N ARG A 101 -0.27 4.68 11.81
CA ARG A 101 0.84 4.78 12.77
C ARG A 101 0.61 6.00 13.63
N LEU A 102 0.80 5.86 14.94
CA LEU A 102 0.56 6.94 15.91
C LEU A 102 1.85 7.64 16.35
N THR A 103 3.01 7.00 16.21
CA THR A 103 4.32 7.47 16.67
C THR A 103 5.43 6.81 15.84
N THR A 104 6.61 7.44 15.76
CA THR A 104 7.78 6.95 15.03
C THR A 104 8.69 6.02 15.85
N GLY A 105 8.46 5.90 17.16
CA GLY A 105 9.46 5.34 18.09
C GLY A 105 10.58 6.33 18.40
#